data_AF-A0A9E0V7Z5-F1
#
_entry.id   AF-A0A9E0V7Z5-F1
#
_cell.length_a   1.000
_cell.length_b   1.000
_cell.length_c   1.000
_cell.angle_alpha   90.00
_cell.angle_beta   90.00
_cell.angle_gamma   90.00
#
_symmetry.space_group_name_H-M   'P 1'
#
loop_
_entity.id
_entity.type
_entity.pdbx_description
1 polymer ?
#
loop_
_entity_poly.entity_id
_entity_poly.type
_entity_poly.pdbx_seq_one_letter_code
_entity_poly.pdbx_strand_id
1 'polypeptide(L)'
;MTPTAETTTEQILFDADAEQRFTYEITDGEVKYEITQVYRGLPDEQLAEYDRLREVSVDTNGANTDVMTDSMSADDYLFRELCTDVLGFDGDKPDNWQDLIEYDEKKAGINKLLSIKIVSDNTEKQVQPRQWGKAIASEKVELTALFDGRIVTTKAHFGAKTPADVAAYGVIKNRVSLIERGLDESAIKIPASMKRKADLFDRINPRVEGYRGRVPLHHKAAFVTGFFESKIASTEKK
;
A
#
# COMPACT_ATOMS: atom_id res chain seq x y z
N MET A 1 -28.70 39.73 -9.97
CA MET A 1 -27.73 38.98 -9.15
C MET A 1 -27.99 37.51 -9.43
N THR A 2 -27.13 36.88 -10.22
CA THR A 2 -27.25 35.48 -10.60
C THR A 2 -26.54 34.65 -9.53
N PRO A 3 -27.17 33.63 -8.94
CA PRO A 3 -26.47 32.76 -8.00
C PRO A 3 -25.44 31.94 -8.77
N THR A 4 -24.17 32.10 -8.40
CA THR A 4 -23.07 31.26 -8.88
C THR A 4 -23.36 29.83 -8.44
N ALA A 5 -23.56 28.92 -9.40
CA ALA A 5 -23.64 27.50 -9.11
C ALA A 5 -22.33 27.08 -8.43
N GLU A 6 -22.41 26.68 -7.17
CA GLU A 6 -21.34 25.94 -6.52
C GLU A 6 -21.15 24.65 -7.30
N THR A 7 -20.12 24.60 -8.14
CA THR A 7 -19.65 23.36 -8.74
C THR A 7 -19.28 22.43 -7.60
N THR A 8 -20.20 21.53 -7.26
CA THR A 8 -19.94 20.44 -6.33
C THR A 8 -18.94 19.54 -7.05
N THR A 9 -17.65 19.73 -6.79
CA THR A 9 -16.61 18.84 -7.29
C THR A 9 -16.92 17.47 -6.70
N GLU A 10 -17.43 16.57 -7.53
CA GLU A 10 -17.76 15.21 -7.11
C GLU A 10 -16.51 14.60 -6.44
N GLN A 11 -16.63 14.25 -5.17
CA GLN A 11 -15.51 13.72 -4.41
C GLN A 11 -15.20 12.33 -4.96
N ILE A 12 -14.04 12.19 -5.61
CA ILE A 12 -13.59 10.89 -6.11
C ILE A 12 -13.22 10.01 -4.91
N LEU A 13 -13.85 8.85 -4.87
CA LEU A 13 -13.59 7.80 -3.89
C LEU A 13 -12.67 6.75 -4.51
N PHE A 14 -11.82 6.16 -3.68
CA PHE A 14 -10.94 5.08 -4.11
C PHE A 14 -11.75 3.81 -4.32
N ASP A 15 -11.68 3.20 -5.51
CA ASP A 15 -12.34 1.93 -5.82
C ASP A 15 -11.29 0.87 -6.13
N ALA A 16 -11.14 -0.10 -5.24
CA ALA A 16 -10.17 -1.17 -5.38
C ALA A 16 -10.48 -2.13 -6.52
N ASP A 17 -11.73 -2.18 -7.01
CA ASP A 17 -12.17 -3.12 -8.03
C ASP A 17 -12.26 -2.46 -9.42
N ALA A 18 -12.07 -1.13 -9.50
CA ALA A 18 -12.05 -0.38 -10.74
C ALA A 18 -10.72 -0.51 -11.50
N GLU A 19 -10.80 -0.36 -12.83
CA GLU A 19 -9.63 -0.19 -13.69
C GLU A 19 -8.90 1.12 -13.33
N GLN A 20 -7.57 1.08 -13.36
CA GLN A 20 -6.72 2.25 -13.10
C GLN A 20 -5.74 2.47 -14.26
N ARG A 21 -5.57 3.73 -14.63
CA ARG A 21 -4.69 4.15 -15.72
C ARG A 21 -3.58 5.03 -15.18
N PHE A 22 -2.34 4.69 -15.55
CA PHE A 22 -1.18 5.49 -15.18
C PHE A 22 -0.40 5.86 -16.42
N THR A 23 -0.44 7.16 -16.73
CA THR A 23 0.38 7.77 -17.79
C THR A 23 1.70 8.26 -17.21
N TYR A 24 2.79 8.06 -17.94
CA TYR A 24 4.10 8.57 -17.61
C TYR A 24 4.96 8.76 -18.87
N GLU A 25 5.93 9.65 -18.76
CA GLU A 25 6.92 9.88 -19.82
C GLU A 25 8.12 8.95 -19.63
N ILE A 26 8.57 8.35 -20.73
CA ILE A 26 9.84 7.62 -20.82
C ILE A 26 10.76 8.40 -21.75
N THR A 27 12.03 8.51 -21.40
CA THR A 27 13.06 9.11 -22.26
C THR A 27 14.04 8.02 -22.69
N ASP A 28 14.17 7.80 -23.99
CA ASP A 28 15.18 6.94 -24.59
C ASP A 28 16.03 7.77 -25.56
N GLY A 29 17.28 7.99 -25.17
CA GLY A 29 18.17 8.94 -25.85
C GLY A 29 17.58 10.36 -25.89
N GLU A 30 17.31 10.85 -27.10
CA GLU A 30 16.72 12.18 -27.34
C GLU A 30 15.20 12.15 -27.54
N VAL A 31 14.58 10.96 -27.54
CA VAL A 31 13.15 10.79 -27.81
C VAL A 31 12.38 10.61 -26.50
N LYS A 32 11.24 11.30 -26.40
CA LYS A 32 10.28 11.14 -25.32
C LYS A 32 9.05 10.38 -25.80
N TYR A 33 8.66 9.36 -25.05
CA TYR A 33 7.46 8.57 -25.27
C TYR A 33 6.48 8.80 -24.12
N GLU A 34 5.19 8.90 -24.43
CA GLU A 34 4.13 8.89 -23.43
C GLU A 34 3.52 7.49 -23.42
N ILE A 35 3.64 6.79 -22.28
CA ILE A 35 3.13 5.44 -22.12
C ILE A 35 2.02 5.45 -21.07
N THR A 36 0.93 4.75 -21.35
CA THR A 36 -0.15 4.53 -20.39
C THR A 36 -0.31 3.05 -20.13
N GLN A 37 -0.10 2.63 -18.89
CA GLN A 37 -0.39 1.26 -18.45
C GLN A 37 -1.77 1.20 -17.81
N VAL A 38 -2.54 0.18 -18.18
CA VAL A 38 -3.93 -0.03 -17.74
C VAL A 38 -3.97 -1.28 -16.86
N TYR A 39 -4.39 -1.09 -15.61
CA TYR A 39 -4.47 -2.14 -14.61
C TYR A 39 -5.93 -2.45 -14.28
N ARG A 40 -6.26 -3.74 -14.18
CA ARG A 40 -7.53 -4.17 -13.57
C ARG A 40 -7.56 -3.82 -12.08
N GLY A 41 -8.69 -4.09 -11.43
CA GLY A 41 -8.82 -3.99 -9.97
C GLY A 41 -7.73 -4.75 -9.22
N LEU A 42 -7.63 -4.53 -7.91
CA LEU A 42 -6.57 -4.99 -7.02
C LEU A 42 -7.02 -6.15 -6.11
N PRO A 43 -7.24 -7.38 -6.63
CA PRO A 43 -7.65 -8.50 -5.79
C PRO A 43 -6.60 -8.82 -4.72
N ASP A 44 -7.10 -9.12 -3.52
CA ASP A 44 -6.26 -9.33 -2.33
C ASP A 44 -5.33 -10.55 -2.46
N GLU A 45 -5.70 -11.54 -3.29
CA GLU A 45 -4.87 -12.73 -3.56
C GLU A 45 -3.58 -12.36 -4.28
N GLN A 46 -3.66 -11.59 -5.37
CA GLN A 46 -2.50 -11.10 -6.12
C GLN A 46 -1.62 -10.19 -5.27
N LEU A 47 -2.21 -9.35 -4.41
CA LEU A 47 -1.45 -8.51 -3.49
C LEU A 47 -0.74 -9.32 -2.38
N ALA A 48 -1.39 -10.35 -1.87
CA ALA A 48 -0.78 -11.24 -0.88
C ALA A 48 0.37 -12.07 -1.50
N GLU A 49 0.21 -12.51 -2.75
CA GLU A 49 1.26 -13.22 -3.46
C GLU A 49 2.42 -12.30 -3.83
N TYR A 50 2.14 -11.08 -4.29
CA TYR A 50 3.15 -10.04 -4.48
C TYR A 50 3.97 -9.78 -3.21
N ASP A 51 3.29 -9.61 -2.07
CA ASP A 51 3.96 -9.40 -0.78
C ASP A 51 4.78 -10.63 -0.37
N ARG A 52 4.27 -11.85 -0.59
CA ARG A 52 5.02 -13.10 -0.36
C ARG A 52 6.30 -13.16 -1.21
N LEU A 53 6.21 -12.81 -2.49
CA LEU A 53 7.36 -12.78 -3.41
C LEU A 53 8.38 -11.71 -3.02
N ARG A 54 7.93 -10.59 -2.42
CA ARG A 54 8.79 -9.54 -1.88
C ARG A 54 9.42 -9.89 -0.52
N GLU A 55 8.78 -10.72 0.28
CA GLU A 55 9.22 -11.07 1.64
C GLU A 55 10.30 -12.15 1.70
N VAL A 56 10.86 -12.59 0.57
CA VAL A 56 11.97 -13.54 0.55
C VAL A 56 13.32 -12.85 0.81
N SER A 57 13.75 -12.99 2.07
CA SER A 57 15.11 -12.92 2.65
C SER A 57 15.79 -11.58 2.96
N VAL A 58 16.04 -11.39 4.26
CA VAL A 58 17.02 -10.48 4.86
C VAL A 58 18.36 -11.23 4.92
N ASP A 59 19.38 -10.75 4.23
CA ASP A 59 20.74 -11.27 4.38
C ASP A 59 21.41 -10.62 5.61
N THR A 60 22.06 -11.47 6.41
CA THR A 60 22.75 -11.19 7.69
C THR A 60 23.86 -10.13 7.63
N ASN A 61 24.15 -9.56 6.45
CA ASN A 61 25.25 -8.63 6.22
C ASN A 61 24.83 -7.24 5.69
N GLY A 62 23.54 -6.91 5.69
CA GLY A 62 23.09 -5.53 5.43
C GLY A 62 23.39 -4.99 4.04
N ALA A 63 23.62 -5.86 3.05
CA ALA A 63 23.58 -5.49 1.65
C ALA A 63 22.19 -5.80 1.10
N ASN A 64 21.48 -4.79 0.59
CA ASN A 64 20.25 -4.99 -0.18
C ASN A 64 20.61 -5.75 -1.46
N THR A 65 20.38 -7.05 -1.45
CA THR A 65 20.40 -7.87 -2.67
C THR A 65 19.00 -8.44 -2.87
N ASP A 66 18.35 -8.01 -3.94
CA ASP A 66 17.21 -8.72 -4.54
C ASP A 66 17.68 -10.17 -4.81
N VAL A 67 17.26 -11.14 -3.99
CA VAL A 67 17.55 -12.55 -4.29
C VAL A 67 16.23 -13.27 -4.53
N MET A 68 15.91 -13.30 -5.83
CA MET A 68 14.95 -14.16 -6.49
C MET A 68 15.12 -15.62 -6.05
N THR A 69 14.03 -16.25 -5.60
CA THR A 69 13.94 -17.72 -5.45
C THR A 69 13.09 -18.39 -6.52
N ASP A 70 12.41 -17.62 -7.37
CA ASP A 70 11.86 -18.03 -8.65
C ASP A 70 12.22 -16.96 -9.68
N SER A 71 12.45 -17.33 -10.94
CA SER A 71 13.06 -16.49 -11.99
C SER A 71 12.28 -15.21 -12.39
N MET A 72 11.22 -14.85 -11.67
CA MET A 72 10.34 -13.72 -11.95
C MET A 72 10.28 -12.78 -10.73
N SER A 73 10.54 -11.49 -10.95
CA SER A 73 10.49 -10.50 -9.88
C SER A 73 9.05 -10.27 -9.43
N ALA A 74 8.85 -9.85 -8.17
CA ALA A 74 7.50 -9.58 -7.67
C ALA A 74 6.77 -8.50 -8.49
N ASP A 75 7.49 -7.49 -8.97
CA ASP A 75 6.92 -6.45 -9.83
C ASP A 75 6.55 -7.01 -11.22
N ASP A 76 7.34 -7.91 -11.81
CA ASP A 76 6.98 -8.58 -13.08
C ASP A 76 5.77 -9.50 -12.91
N TYR A 77 5.72 -10.26 -11.80
CA TYR A 77 4.55 -11.06 -11.43
C TYR A 77 3.29 -10.21 -11.39
N LEU A 78 3.30 -9.14 -10.59
CA LEU A 78 2.11 -8.33 -10.38
C LEU A 78 1.71 -7.57 -11.65
N PHE A 79 2.69 -7.17 -12.46
CA PHE A 79 2.44 -6.57 -13.77
C PHE A 79 1.72 -7.54 -14.70
N ARG A 80 2.21 -8.77 -14.86
CA ARG A 80 1.56 -9.78 -15.70
C ARG A 80 0.15 -10.10 -15.24
N GLU A 81 -0.02 -10.19 -13.93
CA GLU A 81 -1.31 -10.49 -13.32
C GLU A 81 -2.32 -9.35 -13.46
N LEU A 82 -1.91 -8.08 -13.40
CA LEU A 82 -2.86 -6.97 -13.29
C LEU A 82 -2.91 -6.05 -14.50
N CYS A 83 -1.82 -5.92 -15.26
CA CYS A 83 -1.76 -5.03 -16.42
C CYS A 83 -2.48 -5.67 -17.61
N THR A 84 -3.64 -5.12 -17.95
CA THR A 84 -4.50 -5.62 -19.04
C THR A 84 -4.18 -4.98 -20.38
N ASP A 85 -3.60 -3.78 -20.37
CA ASP A 85 -3.26 -3.07 -21.59
C ASP A 85 -2.10 -2.09 -21.42
N VAL A 86 -1.48 -1.74 -22.53
CA VAL A 86 -0.47 -0.69 -22.62
C VAL A 86 -0.69 0.13 -23.90
N LEU A 87 -0.77 1.45 -23.73
CA LEU A 87 -0.97 2.41 -24.82
C LEU A 87 0.31 3.25 -24.98
N GLY A 88 0.55 3.74 -26.20
CA GLY A 88 1.73 4.55 -26.53
C GLY A 88 2.80 3.81 -27.35
N PHE A 89 2.55 2.54 -27.72
CA PHE A 89 3.37 1.76 -28.63
C PHE A 89 2.80 1.81 -30.06
N ASP A 90 3.67 1.94 -31.05
CA ASP A 90 3.30 1.90 -32.46
C ASP A 90 3.12 0.45 -32.97
N GLY A 91 2.13 0.25 -33.84
CA GLY A 91 1.84 -1.03 -34.49
C GLY A 91 0.79 -1.88 -33.78
N ASP A 92 0.55 -3.08 -34.32
CA ASP A 92 -0.39 -4.04 -33.75
C ASP A 92 0.20 -4.67 -32.48
N LYS A 93 -0.59 -4.71 -31.39
CA LYS A 93 -0.17 -5.29 -30.11
C LYS A 93 0.04 -6.80 -30.24
N PRO A 94 1.27 -7.33 -30.04
CA PRO A 94 1.53 -8.77 -30.15
C PRO A 94 0.98 -9.53 -28.92
N ASP A 95 0.73 -10.84 -29.06
CA ASP A 95 0.18 -11.66 -27.97
C ASP A 95 1.09 -11.71 -26.73
N ASN A 96 2.41 -11.65 -26.92
CA ASN A 96 3.42 -11.67 -25.86
C ASN A 96 3.86 -10.26 -25.44
N TRP A 97 3.06 -9.21 -25.68
CA TRP A 97 3.45 -7.82 -25.41
C TRP A 97 3.96 -7.58 -23.99
N GLN A 98 3.43 -8.27 -22.98
CA GLN A 98 3.89 -8.13 -21.59
C GLN A 98 5.36 -8.55 -21.40
N ASP A 99 5.89 -9.44 -22.23
CA ASP A 99 7.30 -9.84 -22.23
C ASP A 99 8.21 -8.79 -22.87
N LEU A 100 7.63 -7.94 -23.74
CA LEU A 100 8.35 -6.92 -24.49
C LEU A 100 8.49 -5.60 -23.73
N ILE A 101 7.73 -5.43 -22.63
CA ILE A 101 7.85 -4.26 -21.76
C ILE A 101 9.07 -4.42 -20.86
N GLU A 102 9.93 -3.40 -20.86
CA GLU A 102 11.14 -3.36 -20.04
C GLU A 102 10.79 -3.40 -18.54
N TYR A 103 11.67 -4.02 -17.75
CA TYR A 103 11.42 -4.25 -16.32
C TYR A 103 11.18 -2.94 -15.56
N ASP A 104 11.97 -1.90 -15.84
CA ASP A 104 11.85 -0.61 -15.15
C ASP A 104 10.50 0.07 -15.44
N GLU A 105 9.90 -0.16 -16.61
CA GLU A 105 8.58 0.36 -16.95
C GLU A 105 7.46 -0.36 -16.20
N LYS A 106 7.56 -1.69 -16.09
CA LYS A 106 6.63 -2.50 -15.28
C LYS A 106 6.67 -2.04 -13.83
N LYS A 107 7.87 -1.91 -13.28
CA LYS A 107 8.12 -1.45 -11.92
C LYS A 107 7.59 -0.04 -11.68
N ALA A 108 7.74 0.88 -12.64
CA ALA A 108 7.21 2.24 -12.52
C ALA A 108 5.69 2.26 -12.35
N GLY A 109 4.96 1.46 -13.14
CA GLY A 109 3.51 1.34 -13.03
C GLY A 109 3.05 0.66 -11.75
N ILE A 110 3.68 -0.45 -11.36
CA ILE A 110 3.38 -1.13 -10.10
C ILE A 110 3.63 -0.21 -8.90
N ASN A 111 4.71 0.57 -8.90
CA ASN A 111 4.98 1.55 -7.86
C ASN A 111 3.92 2.65 -7.80
N LYS A 112 3.36 3.08 -8.94
CA LYS A 112 2.24 4.03 -8.98
C LYS A 112 0.95 3.39 -8.46
N LEU A 113 0.65 2.17 -8.91
CA LEU A 113 -0.53 1.40 -8.53
C LEU A 113 -0.61 1.13 -7.02
N LEU A 114 0.54 0.82 -6.41
CA LEU A 114 0.66 0.57 -4.97
C LEU A 114 1.08 1.81 -4.18
N SER A 115 1.12 2.99 -4.81
CA SER A 115 1.60 4.21 -4.17
C SER A 115 0.64 4.68 -3.08
N ILE A 116 1.10 4.60 -1.84
CA ILE A 116 0.37 5.03 -0.66
C ILE A 116 1.28 5.83 0.26
N LYS A 117 0.74 6.89 0.84
CA LYS A 117 1.44 7.71 1.82
C LYS A 117 0.55 7.93 3.03
N ILE A 118 1.08 7.61 4.21
CA ILE A 118 0.44 7.99 5.47
C ILE A 118 0.60 9.50 5.64
N VAL A 119 -0.51 10.20 5.81
CA VAL A 119 -0.51 11.64 6.07
C VAL A 119 -0.09 11.85 7.53
N SER A 120 1.08 12.46 7.72
CA SER A 120 1.52 12.88 9.04
C SER A 120 0.67 14.06 9.52
N ASP A 121 0.06 13.92 10.71
CA ASP A 121 -0.52 15.05 11.44
C ASP A 121 0.62 15.99 11.85
N ASN A 122 0.96 16.97 11.00
CA ASN A 122 1.96 18.01 11.30
C ASN A 122 1.41 19.12 12.21
N THR A 123 0.21 18.95 12.76
CA THR A 123 -0.35 19.91 13.70
C THR A 123 0.31 19.72 15.06
N GLU A 124 0.96 20.76 15.58
CA GLU A 124 1.37 20.83 16.98
C GLU A 124 0.11 20.70 17.85
N LYS A 125 -0.19 19.47 18.29
CA LYS A 125 -1.31 19.24 19.20
C LYS A 125 -0.91 19.79 20.55
N GLN A 126 -1.71 20.72 21.09
CA GLN A 126 -1.52 21.17 22.47
C GLN A 126 -1.61 19.96 23.41
N VAL A 127 -0.52 19.72 24.16
CA VAL A 127 -0.48 18.69 25.18
C VAL A 127 -1.36 19.16 26.34
N GLN A 128 -2.46 18.44 26.59
CA GLN A 128 -3.37 18.71 27.69
C GLN A 128 -3.37 17.56 28.70
N PRO A 129 -3.47 17.84 30.02
CA PRO A 129 -3.66 16.81 31.02
C PRO A 129 -4.92 15.98 30.73
N ARG A 130 -4.78 14.65 30.78
CA ARG A 130 -5.92 13.75 30.58
C ARG A 130 -6.84 13.80 31.81
N GLN A 131 -8.14 13.91 31.58
CA GLN A 131 -9.15 13.78 32.63
C GLN A 131 -9.32 12.30 33.02
N TRP A 132 -9.36 12.04 34.34
CA TRP A 132 -9.68 10.71 34.89
C TRP A 132 -11.03 10.21 34.37
N GLY A 133 -11.12 8.93 34.00
CA GLY A 133 -12.35 8.33 33.47
C GLY A 133 -12.69 8.68 32.02
N LYS A 134 -11.95 9.58 31.37
CA LYS A 134 -12.17 9.88 29.95
C LYS A 134 -11.66 8.74 29.08
N ALA A 135 -12.56 8.12 28.30
CA ALA A 135 -12.22 7.09 27.33
C ALA A 135 -11.17 7.62 26.34
N ILE A 136 -10.29 6.74 25.85
CA ILE A 136 -9.36 7.08 24.76
C ILE A 136 -10.21 7.41 23.55
N ALA A 137 -10.07 8.62 23.02
CA ALA A 137 -10.77 9.06 21.82
C ALA A 137 -10.27 8.26 20.62
N SER A 138 -11.15 8.09 19.62
CA SER A 138 -10.82 7.43 18.36
C SER A 138 -9.56 8.02 17.73
N GLU A 139 -8.64 7.17 17.28
CA GLU A 139 -7.47 7.59 16.52
C GLU A 139 -7.81 7.58 15.03
N LYS A 140 -7.39 8.61 14.30
CA LYS A 140 -7.63 8.72 12.87
C LYS A 140 -6.30 8.58 12.14
N VAL A 141 -6.25 7.67 11.18
CA VAL A 141 -5.14 7.55 10.23
C VAL A 141 -5.65 7.95 8.86
N GLU A 142 -4.95 8.85 8.19
CA GLU A 142 -5.27 9.28 6.82
C GLU A 142 -4.18 8.79 5.86
N LEU A 143 -4.59 8.33 4.68
CA LEU A 143 -3.71 7.93 3.59
C LEU A 143 -4.01 8.78 2.36
N THR A 144 -2.98 9.13 1.59
CA THR A 144 -3.13 9.61 0.21
C THR A 144 -2.60 8.57 -0.76
N ALA A 145 -3.37 8.27 -1.80
CA ALA A 145 -3.04 7.33 -2.86
C ALA A 145 -3.37 7.94 -4.22
N LEU A 146 -2.79 7.39 -5.30
CA LEU A 146 -3.15 7.75 -6.67
C LEU A 146 -4.29 6.86 -7.14
N PHE A 147 -5.36 7.44 -7.68
CA PHE A 147 -6.47 6.72 -8.28
C PHE A 147 -7.00 7.53 -9.46
N ASP A 148 -7.03 6.90 -10.65
CA ASP A 148 -7.46 7.53 -11.91
C ASP A 148 -6.80 8.91 -12.17
N GLY A 149 -5.46 8.94 -12.05
CA GLY A 149 -4.67 10.16 -12.24
C GLY A 149 -4.83 11.24 -11.16
N ARG A 150 -5.60 10.99 -10.10
CA ARG A 150 -5.86 11.97 -9.03
C ARG A 150 -5.42 11.46 -7.67
N ILE A 151 -4.99 12.38 -6.82
CA ILE A 151 -4.68 12.05 -5.42
C ILE A 151 -5.99 11.95 -4.66
N VAL A 152 -6.27 10.76 -4.13
CA VAL A 152 -7.43 10.49 -3.29
C VAL A 152 -6.99 10.33 -1.85
N THR A 153 -7.73 10.95 -0.93
CA THR A 153 -7.50 10.80 0.51
C THR A 153 -8.51 9.81 1.08
N THR A 154 -8.01 8.83 1.82
CA THR A 154 -8.83 7.82 2.51
C THR A 154 -8.52 7.82 4.00
N LYS A 155 -9.48 7.38 4.82
CA LYS A 155 -9.37 7.48 6.28
C LYS A 155 -9.82 6.20 6.97
N ALA A 156 -9.16 5.88 8.07
CA ALA A 156 -9.60 4.86 9.01
C ALA A 156 -9.67 5.46 10.42
N HIS A 157 -10.81 5.24 11.07
CA HIS A 157 -11.11 5.66 12.43
C HIS A 157 -11.05 4.44 13.34
N PHE A 158 -10.01 4.39 14.14
CA PHE A 158 -9.74 3.31 15.07
C PHE A 158 -10.31 3.63 16.45
N GLY A 159 -10.77 2.59 17.13
CA GLY A 159 -11.00 2.65 18.57
C GLY A 159 -9.70 2.72 19.37
N ALA A 160 -9.80 2.62 20.69
CA ALA A 160 -8.65 2.49 21.55
C ALA A 160 -7.90 1.17 21.26
N LYS A 161 -6.57 1.21 21.24
CA LYS A 161 -5.72 0.02 21.17
C LYS A 161 -5.99 -0.87 22.40
N THR A 162 -6.39 -2.12 22.18
CA THR A 162 -6.47 -3.09 23.28
C THR A 162 -5.11 -3.78 23.50
N PRO A 163 -4.83 -4.32 24.70
CA PRO A 163 -3.62 -5.11 24.92
C PRO A 163 -3.47 -6.30 23.94
N ALA A 164 -4.60 -6.90 23.53
CA ALA A 164 -4.62 -7.98 22.55
C ALA A 164 -4.22 -7.51 21.14
N ASP A 165 -4.55 -6.27 20.78
CA ASP A 165 -4.16 -5.68 19.50
C ASP A 165 -2.68 -5.31 19.45
N VAL A 166 -2.16 -4.73 20.54
CA VAL A 166 -0.74 -4.42 20.68
C VAL A 166 0.09 -5.70 20.64
N ALA A 167 -0.33 -6.76 21.34
CA ALA A 167 0.35 -8.05 21.31
C ALA A 167 0.35 -8.68 19.91
N ALA A 168 -0.80 -8.66 19.22
CA ALA A 168 -0.91 -9.19 17.86
C ALA A 168 -0.02 -8.42 16.87
N TYR A 169 -0.01 -7.09 16.94
CA TYR A 169 0.89 -6.27 16.12
C TYR A 169 2.37 -6.54 16.43
N GLY A 170 2.72 -6.71 17.70
CA GLY A 170 4.07 -7.09 18.13
C GLY A 170 4.54 -8.43 17.53
N VAL A 171 3.65 -9.42 17.43
CA VAL A 171 3.95 -10.70 16.76
C VAL A 171 4.18 -10.51 15.26
N ILE A 172 3.40 -9.65 14.60
CA ILE A 172 3.60 -9.34 13.18
C ILE A 172 4.97 -8.69 12.96
N LYS A 173 5.35 -7.72 13.81
CA LYS A 173 6.62 -6.98 13.72
C LYS A 173 7.85 -7.84 14.02
N ASN A 174 7.79 -8.68 15.06
CA ASN A 174 8.95 -9.43 15.56
C ASN A 174 9.23 -10.72 14.79
N ARG A 175 8.43 -11.09 13.79
CA ARG A 175 8.57 -12.38 13.09
C ARG A 175 9.73 -12.41 12.09
N VAL A 176 10.18 -11.26 11.59
CA VAL A 176 11.42 -11.15 10.79
C VAL A 176 12.63 -11.63 11.60
N SER A 177 12.67 -11.37 12.92
CA SER A 177 13.77 -11.81 13.78
C SER A 177 13.74 -13.30 14.17
N LEU A 178 12.68 -14.05 13.81
CA LEU A 178 12.59 -15.49 14.09
C LEU A 178 13.21 -16.33 12.97
N ILE A 179 13.24 -15.79 11.75
CA ILE A 179 13.92 -16.38 10.58
C ILE A 179 15.45 -16.36 10.83
N GLU A 180 15.96 -15.26 11.42
CA GLU A 180 17.36 -15.12 11.87
C GLU A 180 17.81 -16.18 12.90
N ARG A 181 16.88 -16.93 13.52
CA ARG A 181 17.18 -17.93 14.56
C ARG A 181 17.28 -19.36 14.02
N GLY A 182 17.31 -19.55 12.71
CA GLY A 182 17.65 -20.83 12.07
C GLY A 182 16.53 -21.87 12.06
N LEU A 183 15.26 -21.45 12.03
CA LEU A 183 14.13 -22.35 11.78
C LEU A 183 14.00 -22.62 10.29
N ASP A 184 13.81 -23.89 9.93
CA ASP A 184 13.74 -24.39 8.55
C ASP A 184 12.74 -23.59 7.69
N GLU A 185 13.28 -22.88 6.69
CA GLU A 185 12.56 -21.99 5.77
C GLU A 185 11.49 -22.74 4.96
N SER A 186 11.66 -24.05 4.75
CA SER A 186 10.69 -24.89 4.03
C SER A 186 9.43 -25.21 4.85
N ALA A 187 9.50 -25.08 6.18
CA ALA A 187 8.40 -25.39 7.10
C ALA A 187 7.55 -24.17 7.44
N ILE A 188 8.04 -22.96 7.19
CA ILE A 188 7.31 -21.73 7.46
C ILE A 188 6.83 -21.17 6.13
N LYS A 189 5.63 -21.57 5.69
CA LYS A 189 4.84 -20.67 4.84
C LYS A 189 4.69 -19.38 5.66
N ILE A 190 5.44 -18.34 5.33
CA ILE A 190 5.32 -17.03 5.96
C ILE A 190 4.16 -16.35 5.24
N PRO A 191 2.97 -16.24 5.84
CA PRO A 191 1.97 -15.35 5.27
C PRO A 191 2.52 -13.93 5.25
N ALA A 192 2.52 -13.34 4.05
CA ALA A 192 2.64 -11.91 3.74
C ALA A 192 2.33 -11.01 4.96
N SER A 193 3.29 -10.21 5.43
CA SER A 193 3.05 -9.23 6.50
C SER A 193 1.89 -8.30 6.16
N MET A 194 1.73 -7.94 4.89
CA MET A 194 0.61 -7.16 4.40
C MET A 194 -0.72 -7.87 4.66
N LYS A 195 -0.80 -9.18 4.41
CA LYS A 195 -1.99 -9.99 4.71
C LYS A 195 -2.28 -10.04 6.21
N ARG A 196 -1.26 -10.28 7.04
CA ARG A 196 -1.46 -10.33 8.50
C ARG A 196 -1.89 -9.00 9.08
N LYS A 197 -1.33 -7.89 8.58
CA LYS A 197 -1.76 -6.54 8.95
C LYS A 197 -3.19 -6.29 8.48
N ALA A 198 -3.58 -6.76 7.29
CA ALA A 198 -4.96 -6.68 6.82
C ALA A 198 -5.92 -7.51 7.69
N ASP A 199 -5.55 -8.73 8.09
CA ASP A 199 -6.35 -9.54 9.01
C ASP A 199 -6.51 -8.83 10.38
N LEU A 200 -5.45 -8.18 10.88
CA LEU A 200 -5.51 -7.37 12.09
C LEU A 200 -6.40 -6.13 11.92
N PHE A 201 -6.35 -5.48 10.74
CA PHE A 201 -7.25 -4.37 10.41
C PHE A 201 -8.71 -4.81 10.50
N ASP A 202 -9.06 -5.93 9.87
CA ASP A 202 -10.43 -6.47 9.85
C ASP A 202 -10.87 -6.88 11.27
N ARG A 203 -9.96 -7.40 12.09
CA ARG A 203 -10.23 -7.74 13.49
C ARG A 203 -10.49 -6.51 14.37
N ILE A 204 -9.73 -5.43 14.18
CA ILE A 204 -9.93 -4.17 14.90
C ILE A 204 -11.21 -3.46 14.42
N ASN A 205 -11.65 -3.77 13.19
CA ASN A 205 -12.88 -3.29 12.57
C ASN A 205 -13.05 -1.76 12.64
N PRO A 206 -12.08 -0.98 12.11
CA PRO A 206 -12.20 0.46 12.09
C PRO A 206 -13.30 0.92 11.14
N ARG A 207 -13.87 2.10 11.42
CA ARG A 207 -14.74 2.77 10.45
C ARG A 207 -13.88 3.40 9.36
N VAL A 208 -14.24 3.19 8.09
CA VAL A 208 -13.48 3.67 6.93
C VAL A 208 -14.25 4.70 6.11
N GLU A 209 -13.53 5.64 5.51
CA GLU A 209 -14.06 6.71 4.67
C GLU A 209 -13.18 6.93 3.43
N GLY A 210 -13.76 7.44 2.35
CA GLY A 210 -13.04 7.72 1.10
C GLY A 210 -12.96 6.54 0.12
N TYR A 211 -13.72 5.46 0.36
CA TYR A 211 -13.75 4.26 -0.48
C TYR A 211 -15.10 4.07 -1.16
N ARG A 212 -15.07 3.55 -2.38
CA ARG A 212 -16.18 2.88 -3.04
C ARG A 212 -15.89 1.38 -2.99
N GLY A 213 -16.77 0.60 -2.36
CA GLY A 213 -16.55 -0.83 -2.19
C GLY A 213 -15.57 -1.15 -1.07
N ARG A 214 -14.63 -2.07 -1.32
CA ARG A 214 -13.71 -2.60 -0.30
C ARG A 214 -12.44 -1.76 -0.14
N VAL A 215 -11.80 -1.90 1.02
CA VAL A 215 -10.43 -1.41 1.25
C VAL A 215 -9.44 -2.46 0.74
N PRO A 216 -8.51 -2.14 -0.16
CA PRO A 216 -7.55 -3.13 -0.66
C PRO A 216 -6.54 -3.52 0.41
N LEU A 217 -5.99 -4.73 0.30
CA LEU A 217 -5.08 -5.32 1.30
C LEU A 217 -3.90 -4.42 1.69
N HIS A 218 -3.25 -3.75 0.73
CA HIS A 218 -2.13 -2.84 1.01
C HIS A 218 -2.53 -1.56 1.77
N HIS A 219 -3.74 -1.03 1.55
CA HIS A 219 -4.27 0.09 2.35
C HIS A 219 -4.57 -0.35 3.78
N LYS A 220 -5.18 -1.52 3.98
CA LYS A 220 -5.44 -2.08 5.32
C LYS A 220 -4.13 -2.21 6.10
N ALA A 221 -3.09 -2.74 5.45
CA ALA A 221 -1.76 -2.88 6.04
C ALA A 221 -1.13 -1.54 6.41
N ALA A 222 -1.29 -0.52 5.55
CA ALA A 222 -0.80 0.83 5.79
C ALA A 222 -1.52 1.52 6.94
N PHE A 223 -2.85 1.37 7.03
CA PHE A 223 -3.62 1.92 8.14
C PHE A 223 -3.22 1.29 9.48
N VAL A 224 -2.99 -0.02 9.53
CA VAL A 224 -2.50 -0.70 10.75
C VAL A 224 -1.10 -0.18 11.11
N THR A 225 -0.21 -0.05 10.13
CA THR A 225 1.13 0.53 10.35
C THR A 225 1.02 1.95 10.91
N GLY A 226 0.23 2.81 10.27
CA GLY A 226 -0.01 4.18 10.75
C GLY A 226 -0.66 4.23 12.14
N PHE A 227 -1.54 3.29 12.47
CA PHE A 227 -2.19 3.23 13.77
C PHE A 227 -1.21 2.82 14.88
N PHE A 228 -0.37 1.81 14.68
CA PHE A 228 0.55 1.33 15.72
C PHE A 228 1.90 2.05 15.76
N GLU A 229 2.31 2.65 14.65
CA GLU A 229 3.61 3.32 14.50
C GLU A 229 3.50 4.84 14.36
N SER A 230 2.28 5.40 14.50
CA SER A 230 2.10 6.83 14.70
C SER A 230 3.01 7.27 15.84
N LYS A 231 3.97 8.15 15.53
CA LYS A 231 4.98 8.61 16.48
C LYS A 231 4.27 9.05 17.76
N ILE A 232 4.51 8.32 18.86
CA ILE A 232 4.27 8.85 20.20
C ILE A 232 5.13 10.11 20.27
N ALA A 233 4.49 11.28 20.26
CA ALA A 233 5.18 12.54 20.38
C ALA A 233 6.03 12.51 21.67
N SER A 234 7.34 12.42 21.49
CA SER A 234 8.41 12.82 22.42
C SER A 234 8.19 12.47 23.90
N THR A 235 8.62 11.29 24.31
CA THR A 235 9.09 11.05 25.69
C THR A 235 10.58 10.74 25.70
N GLU A 236 11.38 11.60 25.07
CA GLU A 236 12.83 11.68 25.32
C GLU A 236 13.26 13.15 25.33
N LYS A 237 12.95 13.81 26.44
CA LYS A 237 13.87 14.77 27.06
C LYS A 237 13.90 14.46 28.54
N LYS A 238 14.87 13.66 28.94
CA LYS A 238 15.44 13.68 30.30
C LYS A 238 16.91 14.00 30.17
#